data_AF-A0A4D6JD57-F1
#
_entry.id   AF-A0A4D6JD57-F1
#
_cell.length_a   1.000
_cell.length_b   1.000
_cell.length_c   1.000
_cell.angle_alpha   90.00
_cell.angle_beta   90.00
_cell.angle_gamma   90.00
#
_symmetry.space_group_name_H-M   'P 1'
#
loop_
_entity.id
_entity.type
_entity.pdbx_description
1 polymer ?
#
loop_
_entity_poly.entity_id
_entity_poly.type
_entity_poly.pdbx_seq_one_letter_code
_entity_poly.pdbx_strand_id
1 'polypeptide(L)'
;MQQKNWNINLEGMLTAGIHFGHQTQKWNPRMSPYIFTERKGVHIPDLTQTARLSSEACDLVFDAAAEGKEFPTIGTKHQVADLVASAATRSQCHYVNEKWLGGTLTNWFTTEMRLRRFQYLQNGEDTGGFD
;
A
#
# COMPACT_ATOMS: atom_id res chain seq x y z
N MET A 1 -10.24 8.63 26.11
CA MET A 1 -9.49 8.25 24.89
C MET A 1 -8.31 9.19 24.76
N GLN A 2 -7.07 8.68 24.78
CA GLN A 2 -5.90 9.51 24.47
C GLN A 2 -6.04 10.02 23.03
N GLN A 3 -5.81 11.31 22.79
CA GLN A 3 -5.68 11.83 21.43
C GLN A 3 -4.45 11.17 20.81
N LYS A 4 -4.66 10.29 19.84
CA LYS A 4 -3.60 9.77 18.99
C LYS A 4 -3.14 10.94 18.10
N ASN A 5 -1.85 11.24 18.12
CA ASN A 5 -1.28 12.32 17.32
C ASN A 5 -0.34 11.71 16.27
N TRP A 6 -0.75 11.79 15.00
CA TRP A 6 0.03 11.32 13.87
C TRP A 6 0.90 12.46 13.33
N ASN A 7 2.18 12.17 13.06
CA ASN A 7 3.09 13.17 12.49
C ASN A 7 2.80 13.42 11.00
N ILE A 8 1.76 14.21 10.74
CA ILE A 8 1.32 14.62 9.40
C ILE A 8 1.40 16.14 9.33
N ASN A 9 2.38 16.66 8.58
CA ASN A 9 2.62 18.09 8.44
C ASN A 9 2.40 18.57 7.00
N LEU A 10 1.71 19.71 6.83
CA LEU A 10 1.43 20.24 5.49
C LEU A 10 2.72 20.62 4.75
N GLU A 11 3.70 21.16 5.47
CA GLU A 11 5.01 21.55 4.93
C GLU A 11 5.80 20.35 4.38
N GLY A 12 5.82 19.22 5.10
CA GLY A 12 6.48 18.01 4.65
C GLY A 12 5.77 17.38 3.46
N MET A 13 4.43 17.41 3.43
CA MET A 13 3.66 16.95 2.26
C MET A 13 3.92 17.79 1.00
N LEU A 14 4.05 19.11 1.16
CA LEU A 14 4.42 20.01 0.06
C LEU A 14 5.84 19.72 -0.44
N THR A 15 6.79 19.57 0.48
CA THR A 15 8.21 19.29 0.17
C THR A 15 8.38 17.93 -0.51
N ALA A 16 7.60 16.92 -0.07
CA ALA A 16 7.58 15.59 -0.67
C ALA A 16 6.84 15.54 -2.03
N GLY A 17 6.17 16.62 -2.45
CA GLY A 17 5.49 16.69 -3.74
C GLY A 17 4.19 15.89 -3.82
N ILE A 18 3.51 15.63 -2.69
CA ILE A 18 2.28 14.81 -2.65
C ILE A 18 1.12 15.46 -3.42
N HIS A 19 1.16 16.78 -3.58
CA HIS A 19 0.14 17.57 -4.28
C HIS A 19 0.24 17.50 -5.82
N PHE A 20 1.15 16.73 -6.39
CA PHE A 20 1.21 16.53 -7.84
C PHE A 20 0.31 15.38 -8.27
N GLY A 21 -0.80 15.71 -8.92
CA GLY A 21 -1.69 14.74 -9.55
C GLY A 21 -1.30 14.41 -10.99
N HIS A 22 -2.26 13.86 -11.73
CA HIS A 22 -2.10 13.54 -13.14
C HIS A 22 -2.53 14.71 -14.05
N GLN A 23 -2.23 14.58 -15.34
CA GLN A 23 -2.73 15.48 -16.38
C GLN A 23 -4.26 15.44 -16.44
N THR A 24 -4.88 16.56 -16.80
CA THR A 24 -6.35 16.72 -16.84
C THR A 24 -7.06 15.86 -17.88
N GLN A 25 -6.32 15.31 -18.84
CA GLN A 25 -6.86 14.32 -19.79
C GLN A 25 -6.95 12.90 -19.19
N LYS A 26 -6.20 12.61 -18.13
CA LYS A 26 -6.07 11.29 -17.50
C LYS A 26 -6.58 11.31 -16.06
N TRP A 27 -7.77 11.87 -15.85
CA TRP A 27 -8.41 11.97 -14.54
C TRP A 27 -9.72 11.19 -14.48
N ASN A 28 -10.13 10.83 -13.28
CA ASN A 28 -11.45 10.24 -13.02
C ASN A 28 -12.38 11.34 -12.49
N PRO A 29 -13.54 11.62 -13.11
CA PRO A 29 -14.48 12.65 -12.66
C PRO A 29 -14.92 12.54 -11.20
N ARG A 30 -14.91 11.33 -10.64
CA ARG A 30 -15.24 11.08 -9.21
C ARG A 30 -14.21 11.67 -8.25
N MET A 31 -13.03 12.07 -8.74
CA MET A 31 -12.00 12.75 -7.97
C MET A 31 -12.25 14.26 -7.83
N SER A 32 -13.26 14.82 -8.49
CA SER A 32 -13.58 16.25 -8.42
C SER A 32 -13.64 16.81 -6.99
N PRO A 33 -14.26 16.11 -6.00
CA PRO A 33 -14.30 16.59 -4.62
C PRO A 33 -12.94 16.61 -3.89
N TYR A 34 -11.91 15.98 -4.45
CA TYR A 34 -10.56 15.87 -3.87
C TYR A 34 -9.51 16.72 -4.59
N ILE A 35 -9.90 17.36 -5.70
CA ILE A 35 -9.02 18.22 -6.49
C ILE A 35 -9.22 19.65 -6.00
N PHE A 36 -8.13 20.27 -5.54
CA PHE A 36 -8.12 21.66 -5.13
C PHE A 36 -8.16 22.61 -6.33
N THR A 37 -7.27 22.40 -7.30
CA THR A 37 -7.20 23.24 -8.50
C THR A 37 -6.47 22.53 -9.65
N GLU A 38 -6.44 23.16 -10.82
CA GLU A 38 -5.62 22.76 -11.96
C GLU A 38 -4.58 23.85 -12.23
N ARG A 39 -3.32 23.45 -12.46
CA ARG A 39 -2.27 24.38 -12.88
C ARG A 39 -1.48 23.78 -14.02
N LYS A 40 -1.38 24.50 -15.14
CA LYS A 40 -0.65 24.07 -16.35
C LYS A 40 -1.05 22.66 -16.83
N GLY A 41 -2.35 22.34 -16.80
CA GLY A 41 -2.84 21.03 -17.27
C GLY A 41 -2.64 19.87 -16.29
N VAL A 42 -2.21 20.12 -15.05
CA VAL A 42 -2.03 19.11 -14.00
C VAL A 42 -2.99 19.39 -12.85
N HIS A 43 -3.71 18.36 -12.39
CA HIS A 43 -4.55 18.46 -11.20
C HIS A 43 -3.71 18.49 -9.93
N ILE A 44 -4.10 19.36 -9.00
CA ILE A 44 -3.50 19.51 -7.68
C ILE A 44 -4.52 19.00 -6.65
N PRO A 45 -4.27 17.85 -5.99
CA PRO A 45 -5.12 17.36 -4.91
C PRO A 45 -5.08 18.27 -3.67
N ASP A 46 -6.16 18.28 -2.89
CA ASP A 46 -6.22 19.02 -1.62
C ASP A 46 -5.41 18.30 -0.52
N LEU A 47 -4.32 18.93 -0.10
CA LEU A 47 -3.46 18.41 0.97
C LEU A 47 -4.11 18.49 2.36
N THR A 48 -5.01 19.44 2.61
CA THR A 48 -5.73 19.54 3.88
C THR A 48 -6.65 18.33 4.05
N GLN A 49 -7.37 17.99 2.98
CA GLN A 49 -8.21 16.80 2.96
C GLN A 49 -7.38 15.52 3.03
N THR A 50 -6.25 15.47 2.32
CA THR A 50 -5.31 14.34 2.39
C THR A 50 -4.81 14.13 3.82
N ALA A 51 -4.38 15.19 4.51
CA ALA A 51 -3.90 15.11 5.88
C ALA A 51 -4.97 14.57 6.85
N ARG A 52 -6.21 15.06 6.73
CA ARG A 52 -7.34 14.56 7.54
C ARG A 52 -7.61 13.09 7.29
N LEU A 53 -7.77 12.68 6.02
CA LEU A 53 -8.08 11.30 5.66
C LEU A 53 -6.93 10.34 5.99
N SER A 54 -5.68 10.78 5.88
CA SER A 54 -4.52 10.02 6.32
C SER A 54 -4.53 9.80 7.83
N SER A 55 -4.89 10.81 8.63
CA SER A 55 -5.04 10.66 10.09
C SER A 55 -6.13 9.63 10.44
N GLU A 56 -7.30 9.73 9.80
CA GLU A 56 -8.41 8.78 10.00
C GLU A 56 -7.99 7.35 9.60
N ALA A 57 -7.25 7.18 8.51
CA ALA A 57 -6.72 5.89 8.09
C ALA A 57 -5.71 5.33 9.11
N CYS A 58 -4.82 6.16 9.65
CA CYS A 58 -3.87 5.73 10.69
C CYS A 58 -4.60 5.29 11.96
N ASP A 59 -5.68 5.97 12.36
CA ASP A 59 -6.49 5.57 13.51
C ASP A 59 -7.10 4.17 13.32
N LEU A 60 -7.69 3.91 12.15
CA LEU A 60 -8.28 2.61 11.81
C LEU A 60 -7.23 1.49 11.76
N VAL A 61 -6.07 1.76 11.15
CA VAL A 61 -4.97 0.79 11.08
C VAL A 61 -4.44 0.49 12.48
N PHE A 62 -4.31 1.50 13.33
CA PHE A 62 -3.87 1.32 14.71
C PHE A 62 -4.85 0.45 15.51
N ASP A 63 -6.16 0.71 15.40
CA ASP A 63 -7.17 -0.09 16.11
C ASP A 63 -7.20 -1.52 15.59
N ALA A 64 -7.13 -1.72 14.27
CA ALA A 64 -7.04 -3.05 13.68
C ALA A 64 -5.76 -3.81 14.10
N ALA A 65 -4.63 -3.12 14.24
CA ALA A 65 -3.38 -3.72 14.69
C ALA A 65 -3.43 -4.08 16.18
N ALA A 66 -4.08 -3.26 17.01
CA ALA A 66 -4.30 -3.55 18.43
C ALA A 66 -5.20 -4.80 18.63
N GLU A 67 -6.10 -5.08 17.68
CA GLU A 67 -6.89 -6.32 17.63
C GLU A 67 -6.11 -7.53 17.09
N GLY A 68 -4.85 -7.36 16.64
CA GLY A 68 -4.02 -8.44 16.10
C GLY A 68 -4.37 -8.85 14.67
N LYS A 69 -5.00 -7.98 13.88
CA LYS A 69 -5.31 -8.25 12.47
C LYS A 69 -4.04 -8.20 11.60
N GLU A 70 -4.07 -8.94 10.49
CA GLU A 70 -2.99 -8.96 9.51
C GLU A 70 -3.18 -7.93 8.39
N PHE A 71 -2.06 -7.40 7.88
CA PHE A 71 -2.05 -6.34 6.86
C PHE A 71 -1.26 -6.76 5.61
N PRO A 72 -1.92 -7.03 4.47
CA PRO A 72 -1.24 -7.17 3.20
C PRO A 72 -0.96 -5.80 2.57
N THR A 73 0.32 -5.52 2.27
CA THR A 73 0.74 -4.30 1.55
C THR A 73 1.06 -4.60 0.10
N ILE A 74 0.51 -3.83 -0.85
CA ILE A 74 0.60 -4.16 -2.28
C ILE A 74 1.15 -2.96 -3.03
N GLY A 75 2.18 -3.17 -3.85
CA GLY A 75 2.70 -2.16 -4.76
C GLY A 75 3.61 -2.76 -5.81
N THR A 76 3.11 -2.88 -7.04
CA THR A 76 3.74 -3.64 -8.12
C THR A 76 4.49 -2.77 -9.14
N LYS A 77 4.37 -1.44 -9.00
CA LYS A 77 5.05 -0.49 -9.88
C LYS A 77 6.54 -0.50 -9.57
N HIS A 78 7.38 -0.52 -10.60
CA HIS A 78 8.85 -0.54 -10.42
C HIS A 78 9.38 0.54 -9.46
N GLN A 79 8.82 1.76 -9.49
CA GLN A 79 9.20 2.86 -8.60
C GLN A 79 8.81 2.66 -7.11
N VAL A 80 7.92 1.71 -6.82
CA VAL A 80 7.27 1.52 -5.52
C VAL A 80 7.55 0.13 -4.94
N ALA A 81 7.92 -0.85 -5.76
CA ALA A 81 8.12 -2.24 -5.38
C ALA A 81 9.07 -2.39 -4.18
N ASP A 82 10.28 -1.81 -4.27
CA ASP A 82 11.27 -1.88 -3.20
C ASP A 82 10.85 -1.12 -1.94
N LEU A 83 10.12 0.00 -2.11
CA LEU A 83 9.60 0.79 -0.99
C LEU A 83 8.53 0.00 -0.22
N VAL A 84 7.65 -0.71 -0.92
CA VAL A 84 6.62 -1.56 -0.30
C VAL A 84 7.24 -2.75 0.42
N ALA A 85 8.20 -3.43 -0.20
CA ALA A 85 8.92 -4.53 0.45
C ALA A 85 9.62 -4.05 1.73
N SER A 86 10.37 -2.96 1.66
CA SER A 86 11.07 -2.37 2.81
C SER A 86 10.11 -1.95 3.93
N ALA A 87 9.01 -1.27 3.58
CA ALA A 87 8.01 -0.83 4.55
C ALA A 87 7.35 -2.02 5.27
N ALA A 88 6.94 -3.04 4.53
CA ALA A 88 6.29 -4.22 5.08
C ALA A 88 7.25 -5.07 5.95
N THR A 89 8.51 -5.21 5.55
CA THR A 89 9.53 -5.88 6.38
C THR A 89 9.73 -5.14 7.70
N ARG A 90 9.82 -3.81 7.66
CA ARG A 90 9.98 -2.98 8.88
C ARG A 90 8.76 -3.06 9.80
N SER A 91 7.57 -3.21 9.26
CA SER A 91 6.32 -3.34 10.02
C SER A 91 5.94 -4.80 10.31
N GLN A 92 6.77 -5.78 9.96
CA GLN A 92 6.50 -7.21 10.09
C GLN A 92 5.16 -7.65 9.45
N CYS A 93 4.80 -7.02 8.33
CA CYS A 93 3.57 -7.28 7.59
C CYS A 93 3.85 -8.05 6.28
N HIS A 94 2.81 -8.66 5.71
CA HIS A 94 2.90 -9.34 4.42
C HIS A 94 2.90 -8.34 3.26
N TYR A 95 3.55 -8.66 2.14
CA TYR A 95 3.55 -7.79 0.97
C TYR A 95 3.55 -8.52 -0.37
N VAL A 96 3.15 -7.78 -1.41
CA VAL A 96 3.33 -8.15 -2.82
C VAL A 96 3.91 -6.96 -3.57
N ASN A 97 5.17 -7.07 -3.96
CA ASN A 97 5.92 -6.05 -4.71
C ASN A 97 6.13 -6.41 -6.20
N GLU A 98 5.92 -7.67 -6.56
CA GLU A 98 6.02 -8.18 -7.93
C GLU A 98 4.63 -8.22 -8.59
N LYS A 99 4.31 -9.27 -9.36
CA LYS A 99 3.01 -9.43 -9.99
C LYS A 99 1.93 -9.86 -8.99
N TRP A 100 0.87 -9.06 -8.89
CA TRP A 100 -0.36 -9.47 -8.21
C TRP A 100 -1.12 -10.50 -9.05
N LEU A 101 -1.27 -11.71 -8.54
CA LEU A 101 -1.98 -12.79 -9.23
C LEU A 101 -3.50 -12.66 -9.02
N GLY A 102 -4.26 -12.73 -10.12
CA GLY A 102 -5.71 -12.78 -10.03
C GLY A 102 -6.14 -13.99 -9.21
N GLY A 103 -7.01 -13.78 -8.21
CA GLY A 103 -7.49 -14.85 -7.34
C GLY A 103 -6.73 -15.04 -6.03
N THR A 104 -5.67 -14.27 -5.75
CA THR A 104 -4.90 -14.39 -4.48
C THR A 104 -5.77 -14.31 -3.23
N LEU A 105 -6.75 -13.39 -3.19
CA LEU A 105 -7.66 -13.24 -2.05
C LEU A 105 -8.97 -14.01 -2.22
N THR A 106 -9.49 -14.11 -3.45
CA THR A 106 -10.82 -14.67 -3.72
C THR A 106 -10.83 -16.18 -3.92
N ASN A 107 -9.69 -16.77 -4.31
CA ASN A 107 -9.51 -18.21 -4.50
C ASN A 107 -8.37 -18.69 -3.59
N TRP A 108 -8.63 -18.66 -2.29
CA TRP A 108 -7.64 -19.06 -1.29
C TRP A 108 -7.22 -20.53 -1.42
N PHE A 109 -8.16 -21.43 -1.71
CA PHE A 109 -7.87 -22.86 -1.88
C PHE A 109 -6.77 -23.13 -2.92
N THR A 110 -6.83 -22.47 -4.07
CA THR A 110 -5.80 -22.62 -5.11
C THR A 110 -4.48 -21.97 -4.69
N THR A 111 -4.55 -20.81 -4.04
CA THR A 111 -3.37 -20.10 -3.55
C THR A 111 -2.63 -20.93 -2.49
N GLU A 112 -3.36 -21.54 -1.56
CA GLU A 112 -2.82 -22.41 -0.51
C GLU A 112 -2.12 -23.64 -1.11
N MET A 113 -2.72 -24.30 -2.11
CA MET A 113 -2.07 -25.43 -2.79
C MET A 113 -0.73 -25.02 -3.42
N ARG A 114 -0.64 -23.82 -3.99
CA ARG A 114 0.61 -23.29 -4.56
C ARG A 114 1.65 -22.99 -3.47
N LEU A 115 1.22 -22.44 -2.33
CA LEU A 115 2.09 -22.21 -1.17
C LEU A 115 2.64 -23.52 -0.61
N ARG A 116 1.81 -24.56 -0.46
CA ARG A 116 2.25 -25.89 -0.02
C ARG A 116 3.26 -26.50 -0.99
N ARG A 117 3.02 -26.35 -2.31
CA ARG A 117 3.97 -26.79 -3.34
C ARG A 117 5.30 -26.01 -3.24
N PHE A 118 5.24 -24.71 -2.99
CA PHE A 118 6.44 -23.90 -2.79
C PHE A 118 7.25 -24.37 -1.58
N GLN A 119 6.61 -24.59 -0.43
CA GLN A 119 7.26 -25.13 0.77
C GLN A 119 7.90 -26.51 0.52
N TYR A 120 7.21 -27.39 -0.22
CA TYR A 120 7.76 -28.70 -0.60
C TYR A 120 9.04 -28.56 -1.44
N LEU A 121 9.06 -27.62 -2.41
CA LEU A 121 10.23 -27.39 -3.25
C LEU A 121 11.39 -26.78 -2.45
N GLN A 122 11.10 -25.81 -1.57
CA GLN A 122 12.12 -25.20 -0.72
C GLN A 122 12.79 -26.24 0.19
N ASN A 123 12.00 -27.10 0.85
CA ASN A 123 12.53 -28.16 1.72
C ASN A 123 13.36 -29.20 0.96
N GLY A 124 12.95 -29.55 -0.27
CA GLY A 124 13.69 -30.50 -1.09
C GLY A 124 15.03 -29.94 -1.59
N GLU A 125 15.10 -28.64 -1.87
CA GLU A 125 16.33 -27.94 -2.23
C GLU A 125 17.29 -27.90 -1.02
N ASP A 126 16.79 -27.53 0.16
CA ASP A 126 17.59 -27.48 1.40
C ASP A 126 18.13 -28.86 1.82
N THR A 127 17.44 -29.94 1.46
CA THR A 127 17.84 -31.32 1.79
C THR A 127 18.68 -32.00 0.70
N GLY A 128 18.94 -31.33 -0.43
CA GLY A 128 19.64 -31.91 -1.59
C GLY A 128 18.86 -33.05 -2.26
N GLY A 129 17.55 -33.14 -2.04
CA GLY A 129 16.69 -34.25 -2.49
C GLY A 129 16.31 -34.22 -3.98
N PHE A 130 16.92 -33.33 -4.77
CA PHE A 130 16.65 -33.15 -6.20
C PHE A 130 17.88 -33.43 -7.09
N ASP A 131 18.97 -33.93 -6.50
CA ASP A 131 20.14 -34.47 -7.22
C ASP A 131 19.98 -35.97 -7.54
#